data_AF-A0A060CI45-F1
#
_entry.id   AF-A0A060CI45-F1
#
_cell.length_a   1.000
_cell.length_b   1.000
_cell.length_c   1.000
_cell.angle_alpha   90.00
_cell.angle_beta   90.00
_cell.angle_gamma   90.00
#
_symmetry.space_group_name_H-M   'P 1'
#
loop_
_entity.id
_entity.type
_entity.pdbx_description
1 polymer ?
#
loop_
_entity_poly.entity_id
_entity_poly.type
_entity_poly.pdbx_seq_one_letter_code
_entity_poly.pdbx_strand_id
1 'polypeptide(L)'
;RLALVEVQGYAYAAFRTMAALAGRRGDAAAATGWRERARRLRAAVEREFWDESLGFYVLARDGRGAPCRVRASNAGHLLYAGLPSPERARKVAQMLDSRAFDGGWGIRTLAGDQPRFNPMSYHNGSVWPHDVALCAAGMARYGARDGAVRLLAELFEAATHFGMRLPEL
;
A
#
# COMPACT_ATOMS: atom_id res chain seq x y z
N ARG A 1 21.80 0.48 3.22
CA ARG A 1 20.74 1.22 2.48
C ARG A 1 19.41 0.52 2.76
N LEU A 2 18.37 1.25 3.16
CA LEU A 2 17.03 0.70 3.38
C LEU A 2 16.23 0.79 2.06
N ALA A 3 15.49 -0.27 1.71
CA ALA A 3 14.55 -0.27 0.59
C ALA A 3 13.14 -0.48 1.12
N LEU A 4 12.35 0.60 1.13
CA LEU A 4 10.94 0.59 1.57
C LEU A 4 10.03 0.07 0.47
N VAL A 5 8.97 -0.64 0.87
CA VAL A 5 8.07 -1.36 -0.03
C VAL A 5 7.22 -0.42 -0.89
N GLU A 6 6.66 0.64 -0.32
CA GLU A 6 5.80 1.61 -1.01
C GLU A 6 6.56 2.36 -2.11
N VAL A 7 7.84 2.67 -1.86
CA VAL A 7 8.71 3.34 -2.85
C VAL A 7 8.88 2.46 -4.10
N GLN A 8 8.93 1.13 -3.95
CA GLN A 8 8.97 0.22 -5.09
C GLN A 8 7.64 0.25 -5.87
N GLY A 9 6.52 0.33 -5.15
CA GLY A 9 5.19 0.53 -5.74
C GLY A 9 5.11 1.80 -6.57
N TYR A 10 5.61 2.92 -6.05
CA TYR A 10 5.63 4.20 -6.78
C TYR A 10 6.50 4.15 -8.02
N ALA A 11 7.70 3.57 -7.94
CA ALA A 11 8.56 3.39 -9.10
C ALA A 11 7.91 2.50 -10.18
N TYR A 12 7.21 1.45 -9.76
CA TYR A 12 6.43 0.60 -10.67
C TYR A 12 5.32 1.39 -11.37
N ALA A 13 4.52 2.14 -10.61
CA ALA A 13 3.46 2.97 -11.16
C ALA A 13 4.02 4.02 -12.13
N ALA A 14 5.16 4.64 -11.81
CA ALA A 14 5.84 5.58 -12.69
C ALA A 14 6.25 4.93 -14.03
N PHE A 15 6.87 3.73 -14.01
CA PHE A 15 7.21 3.03 -15.24
C PHE A 15 5.98 2.64 -16.07
N ARG A 16 4.89 2.23 -15.42
CA ARG A 16 3.62 1.95 -16.12
C ARG A 16 3.06 3.21 -16.79
N THR A 17 3.09 4.34 -16.10
CA THR A 17 2.65 5.64 -16.64
C THR A 17 3.54 6.09 -17.80
N MET A 18 4.86 6.00 -17.66
CA MET A 18 5.80 6.33 -18.73
C MET A 18 5.58 5.47 -19.98
N ALA A 19 5.31 4.19 -19.82
CA ALA A 19 4.95 3.31 -20.93
C ALA A 19 3.68 3.78 -21.66
N ALA A 20 2.64 4.19 -20.92
CA ALA A 20 1.40 4.68 -21.48
C ALA A 20 1.59 6.01 -22.22
N LEU A 21 2.34 6.94 -21.64
CA LEU A 21 2.65 8.24 -22.25
C LEU A 21 3.49 8.10 -23.52
N ALA A 22 4.52 7.24 -23.50
CA ALA A 22 5.32 6.93 -24.69
C ALA A 22 4.45 6.34 -25.83
N GLY A 23 3.55 5.42 -25.49
CA GLY A 23 2.60 4.86 -26.46
C GLY A 23 1.69 5.93 -27.09
N ARG A 24 1.16 6.87 -26.29
CA ARG A 24 0.34 7.97 -26.79
C ARG A 24 1.10 8.94 -27.70
N ARG A 25 2.43 9.00 -27.60
CA ARG A 25 3.31 9.80 -28.45
C ARG A 25 3.77 9.06 -29.71
N GLY A 26 3.37 7.80 -29.90
CA GLY A 26 3.83 6.96 -31.01
C GLY A 26 5.23 6.35 -30.81
N ASP A 27 5.86 6.52 -29.64
CA ASP A 27 7.18 5.95 -29.35
C ASP A 27 7.04 4.52 -28.79
N ALA A 28 6.83 3.57 -29.71
CA ALA A 28 6.62 2.16 -29.36
C ALA A 28 7.84 1.52 -28.67
N ALA A 29 9.07 1.92 -29.05
CA ALA A 29 10.29 1.39 -28.49
C ALA A 29 10.44 1.79 -27.01
N ALA A 30 10.28 3.08 -26.69
CA ALA A 30 10.30 3.54 -25.31
C ALA A 30 9.16 2.92 -24.49
N ALA A 31 7.95 2.83 -25.05
CA ALA A 31 6.82 2.22 -24.38
C ALA A 31 7.12 0.78 -23.95
N THR A 32 7.71 -0.03 -24.84
CA THR A 32 8.14 -1.40 -24.53
C THR A 32 9.22 -1.42 -23.44
N GLY A 33 10.25 -0.58 -23.55
CA GLY A 33 11.32 -0.50 -22.54
C GLY A 33 10.80 -0.16 -21.14
N TRP A 34 9.84 0.77 -21.03
CA TRP A 34 9.19 1.11 -19.76
C TRP A 34 8.32 -0.03 -19.21
N ARG A 35 7.56 -0.73 -20.07
CA ARG A 35 6.77 -1.91 -19.64
C ARG A 35 7.67 -3.01 -19.08
N GLU A 36 8.82 -3.25 -19.71
CA GLU A 36 9.75 -4.24 -19.21
C GLU A 36 10.37 -3.87 -17.87
N ARG A 37 10.73 -2.60 -17.67
CA ARG A 37 11.22 -2.10 -16.37
C ARG A 37 10.15 -2.31 -15.28
N ALA A 38 8.90 -1.98 -15.56
CA ALA A 38 7.78 -2.24 -14.65
C ALA A 38 7.63 -3.75 -14.36
N ARG A 39 7.72 -4.61 -15.38
CA ARG A 39 7.60 -6.07 -15.23
C ARG A 39 8.72 -6.64 -14.35
N ARG A 40 9.98 -6.22 -14.60
CA ARG A 40 11.13 -6.66 -13.80
C ARG A 40 11.02 -6.20 -12.35
N LEU A 41 10.62 -4.95 -12.12
CA LEU A 41 10.43 -4.41 -10.78
C LEU A 41 9.31 -5.15 -10.03
N ARG A 42 8.15 -5.38 -10.67
CA ARG A 42 7.07 -6.18 -10.08
C ARG A 42 7.56 -7.57 -9.67
N ALA A 43 8.25 -8.27 -10.56
CA ALA A 43 8.78 -9.60 -10.26
C ALA A 43 9.79 -9.60 -9.08
N ALA A 44 10.62 -8.56 -8.99
CA ALA A 44 11.53 -8.38 -7.87
C ALA A 44 10.77 -8.10 -6.57
N VAL A 45 9.80 -7.19 -6.56
CA VAL A 45 9.01 -6.89 -5.36
C VAL A 45 8.22 -8.10 -4.88
N GLU A 46 7.60 -8.84 -5.80
CA GLU A 46 6.86 -10.05 -5.46
C GLU A 46 7.77 -11.14 -4.88
N ARG A 47 9.00 -11.28 -5.36
CA ARG A 47 9.95 -12.26 -4.83
C ARG A 47 10.56 -11.82 -3.50
N GLU A 48 10.97 -10.55 -3.43
CA GLU A 48 11.80 -10.04 -2.34
C GLU A 48 10.96 -9.44 -1.21
N PHE A 49 9.77 -8.91 -1.42
CA PHE A 49 9.02 -8.24 -0.34
C PHE A 49 7.89 -9.09 0.21
N TRP A 50 7.41 -10.09 -0.53
CA TRP A 50 6.41 -11.00 -0.01
C TRP A 50 7.03 -11.97 0.99
N ASP A 51 6.38 -12.13 2.14
CA ASP A 51 6.74 -13.13 3.14
C ASP A 51 5.59 -14.11 3.31
N GLU A 52 5.81 -15.36 2.87
CA GLU A 52 4.77 -16.41 2.90
C GLU A 52 4.32 -16.73 4.34
N SER A 53 5.21 -16.64 5.32
CA SER A 53 4.87 -16.90 6.72
C SER A 53 4.03 -15.79 7.33
N LEU A 54 4.26 -14.54 6.92
CA LEU A 54 3.42 -13.40 7.31
C LEU A 54 2.11 -13.32 6.52
N GLY A 55 2.06 -13.95 5.33
CA GLY A 55 0.96 -13.77 4.38
C GLY A 55 0.80 -12.31 3.94
N PHE A 56 1.88 -11.53 3.95
CA PHE A 56 1.86 -10.08 3.75
C PHE A 56 3.21 -9.59 3.19
N TYR A 57 3.25 -8.34 2.72
CA TYR A 57 4.51 -7.72 2.33
C TYR A 57 5.25 -7.16 3.54
N VAL A 58 6.55 -7.42 3.63
CA VAL A 58 7.42 -6.80 4.64
C VAL A 58 7.56 -5.31 4.35
N LEU A 59 7.66 -4.50 5.41
CA LEU A 59 7.80 -3.04 5.29
C LEU A 59 9.04 -2.65 4.47
N ALA A 60 10.15 -3.35 4.66
CA ALA A 60 11.42 -3.01 4.02
C ALA A 60 12.36 -4.20 3.86
N ARG A 61 13.40 -4.00 3.04
CA ARG A 61 14.63 -4.78 3.02
C ARG A 61 15.79 -3.90 3.49
N ASP A 62 16.58 -4.39 4.44
CA ASP A 62 17.68 -3.61 4.99
C ASP A 62 18.93 -3.61 4.08
N GLY A 63 20.01 -2.97 4.53
CA GLY A 63 21.25 -2.87 3.76
C GLY A 63 21.98 -4.19 3.54
N ARG A 64 21.59 -5.25 4.24
CA ARG A 64 22.11 -6.61 4.12
C ARG A 64 21.13 -7.52 3.39
N GLY A 65 19.99 -7.00 2.93
CA GLY A 65 18.92 -7.74 2.27
C GLY A 65 17.98 -8.48 3.22
N ALA A 66 18.13 -8.31 4.54
CA ALA A 66 17.24 -8.94 5.51
C ALA A 66 15.85 -8.29 5.50
N PRO A 67 14.77 -9.07 5.62
CA PRO A 67 13.41 -8.55 5.64
C PRO A 67 13.10 -7.88 6.98
N CYS A 68 12.65 -6.62 6.93
CA CYS A 68 12.05 -5.93 8.06
C CYS A 68 10.58 -6.39 8.19
N ARG A 69 10.38 -7.51 8.89
CA ARG A 69 9.09 -8.20 9.09
C ARG A 69 8.12 -7.42 9.97
N VAL A 70 7.62 -6.30 9.46
CA VAL A 70 6.65 -5.42 10.11
C VAL A 70 5.45 -5.27 9.20
N ARG A 71 4.25 -5.50 9.74
CA ARG A 71 2.99 -5.22 9.05
C ARG A 71 2.63 -3.75 9.20
N ALA A 72 2.72 -3.02 8.10
CA ALA A 72 2.42 -1.60 8.00
C ALA A 72 1.41 -1.32 6.87
N SER A 73 0.74 -0.17 6.94
CA SER A 73 -0.20 0.30 5.91
C SER A 73 0.45 0.49 4.54
N ASN A 74 1.78 0.60 4.48
CA ASN A 74 2.59 0.69 3.25
C ASN A 74 2.25 -0.39 2.19
N ALA A 75 1.79 -1.58 2.60
CA ALA A 75 1.33 -2.60 1.64
C ALA A 75 0.06 -2.18 0.88
N GLY A 76 -0.80 -1.34 1.47
CA GLY A 76 -1.94 -0.72 0.80
C GLY A 76 -1.52 0.22 -0.33
N HIS A 77 -0.35 0.86 -0.23
CA HIS A 77 0.22 1.63 -1.32
C HIS A 77 0.65 0.75 -2.50
N LEU A 78 1.07 -0.50 -2.26
CA LEU A 78 1.28 -1.45 -3.37
C LEU A 78 -0.03 -1.76 -4.09
N LEU A 79 -1.13 -1.94 -3.34
CA LEU A 79 -2.46 -2.12 -3.94
C LEU A 79 -2.83 -0.89 -4.78
N TYR A 80 -2.60 0.31 -4.26
CA TYR A 80 -2.84 1.54 -4.99
C TYR A 80 -2.01 1.63 -6.28
N ALA A 81 -0.74 1.20 -6.24
CA ALA A 81 0.13 1.14 -7.40
C ALA A 81 -0.26 0.05 -8.42
N GLY A 82 -1.13 -0.89 -8.06
CA GLY A 82 -1.51 -2.03 -8.91
C GLY A 82 -0.38 -3.04 -9.11
N LEU A 83 0.56 -3.11 -8.16
CA LEU A 83 1.73 -3.99 -8.25
C LEU A 83 1.41 -5.45 -7.90
N PRO A 84 0.74 -5.77 -6.77
CA PRO A 84 0.57 -7.15 -6.32
C PRO A 84 -0.19 -8.04 -7.31
N SER A 85 0.06 -9.35 -7.26
CA SER A 85 -0.76 -10.37 -7.89
C SER A 85 -2.18 -10.35 -7.30
N PRO A 86 -3.23 -10.77 -8.04
CA PRO A 86 -4.59 -10.77 -7.51
C PRO A 86 -4.74 -11.58 -6.21
N GLU A 87 -3.99 -12.69 -6.07
CA GLU A 87 -4.03 -13.51 -4.87
C GLU A 87 -3.41 -12.79 -3.66
N ARG A 88 -2.22 -12.22 -3.82
CA ARG A 88 -1.53 -11.50 -2.74
C ARG A 88 -2.25 -10.21 -2.39
N ALA A 89 -2.81 -9.53 -3.39
CA ALA A 89 -3.65 -8.37 -3.19
C ALA A 89 -4.86 -8.67 -2.31
N ARG A 90 -5.52 -9.82 -2.53
CA ARG A 90 -6.63 -10.26 -1.69
C ARG A 90 -6.20 -10.47 -0.23
N LYS A 91 -5.07 -11.15 -0.01
CA LYS A 91 -4.50 -11.36 1.34
C LYS A 91 -4.19 -10.03 2.03
N VAL A 92 -3.57 -9.08 1.30
CA VAL A 92 -3.29 -7.74 1.83
C VAL A 92 -4.57 -6.99 2.17
N ALA A 93 -5.55 -6.96 1.27
CA ALA A 93 -6.82 -6.29 1.50
C ALA A 93 -7.56 -6.86 2.72
N GLN A 94 -7.61 -8.18 2.87
CA GLN A 94 -8.20 -8.84 4.04
C GLN A 94 -7.48 -8.48 5.35
N MET A 95 -6.15 -8.36 5.33
CA MET A 95 -5.38 -7.97 6.50
C MET A 95 -5.62 -6.50 6.87
N LEU A 96 -5.65 -5.59 5.89
CA LEU A 96 -5.94 -4.17 6.12
C LEU A 96 -7.37 -3.94 6.64
N ASP A 97 -8.33 -4.78 6.22
CA ASP A 97 -9.72 -4.77 6.67
C ASP A 97 -9.91 -5.40 8.06
N SER A 98 -8.88 -6.07 8.60
CA SER A 98 -8.95 -6.73 9.90
C SER A 98 -8.75 -5.75 11.06
N ARG A 99 -9.23 -6.12 12.26
CA ARG A 99 -9.03 -5.37 13.52
C ARG A 99 -7.56 -5.13 13.89
N ALA A 100 -6.63 -5.84 13.25
CA ALA A 100 -5.21 -5.56 13.45
C ALA A 100 -4.85 -4.17 12.90
N PHE A 101 -5.41 -3.77 11.76
CA PHE A 101 -5.16 -2.48 11.13
C PHE A 101 -6.28 -1.48 11.36
N ASP A 102 -7.51 -1.93 11.17
CA ASP A 102 -8.67 -1.08 11.25
C ASP A 102 -9.15 -0.94 12.70
N GLY A 103 -9.08 0.31 13.18
CA GLY A 103 -9.51 0.70 14.51
C GLY A 103 -10.94 1.22 14.61
N GLY A 104 -11.72 1.20 13.52
CA GLY A 104 -13.05 1.82 13.40
C GLY A 104 -13.02 3.31 13.01
N TRP A 105 -11.83 3.85 12.74
CA TRP A 105 -11.63 5.22 12.24
C TRP A 105 -10.68 5.22 11.02
N GLY A 106 -10.54 4.07 10.37
CA GLY A 106 -9.57 3.82 9.30
C GLY A 106 -8.37 2.94 9.71
N ILE A 107 -7.42 2.83 8.77
CA ILE A 107 -6.23 1.98 8.84
C ILE A 107 -5.11 2.65 9.62
N ARG A 108 -4.61 1.98 10.66
CA ARG A 108 -3.42 2.36 11.42
C ARG A 108 -2.15 2.20 10.59
N THR A 109 -1.16 3.07 10.79
CA THR A 109 0.14 2.95 10.08
C THR A 109 0.89 1.64 10.39
N LEU A 110 0.68 1.08 11.58
CA LEU A 110 1.14 -0.25 11.99
C LEU A 110 -0.01 -1.09 12.52
N ALA A 111 0.03 -2.39 12.24
CA ALA A 111 -0.90 -3.32 12.87
C ALA A 111 -0.73 -3.32 14.41
N GLY A 112 -1.83 -3.48 15.14
CA GLY A 112 -1.89 -3.38 16.60
C GLY A 112 -1.05 -4.41 17.35
N ASP A 113 -0.66 -5.50 16.69
CA ASP A 113 0.19 -6.55 17.24
C ASP A 113 1.67 -6.40 16.89
N GLN A 114 2.07 -5.30 16.26
CA GLN A 114 3.46 -5.06 15.91
C GLN A 114 4.26 -4.60 17.14
N PRO A 115 5.53 -5.02 17.29
CA PRO A 115 6.33 -4.73 18.48
C PRO A 115 6.47 -3.26 18.86
N ARG A 116 6.36 -2.34 17.89
CA ARG A 116 6.48 -0.90 18.09
C ARG A 116 5.14 -0.16 18.02
N PHE A 117 4.02 -0.88 17.98
CA PHE A 117 2.72 -0.27 17.90
C PHE A 117 2.48 0.66 19.09
N ASN A 118 2.11 1.90 18.80
CA ASN A 118 1.66 2.89 19.76
C ASN A 118 0.58 3.76 19.09
N PRO A 119 -0.67 3.74 19.56
CA PRO A 119 -1.77 4.47 18.93
C PRO A 119 -1.57 6.00 18.94
N MET A 120 -0.73 6.52 19.83
CA MET A 120 -0.38 7.94 19.91
C MET A 120 0.87 8.30 19.09
N SER A 121 1.55 7.33 18.49
CA SER A 121 2.76 7.57 17.70
C SER A 121 2.40 7.89 16.26
N TYR A 122 2.94 9.02 15.77
CA TYR A 122 2.75 9.50 14.40
C TYR A 122 2.97 8.39 13.36
N HIS A 123 4.15 7.75 13.37
CA HIS A 123 4.49 6.71 12.38
C HIS A 123 4.14 5.29 12.81
N ASN A 124 3.88 5.03 14.09
CA ASN A 124 3.81 3.67 14.62
C ASN A 124 2.43 3.27 15.17
N GLY A 125 1.34 3.88 14.71
CA GLY A 125 0.02 3.41 15.12
C GLY A 125 -1.12 4.41 14.95
N SER A 126 -0.83 5.68 14.67
CA SER A 126 -1.86 6.65 14.30
C SER A 126 -2.53 6.29 12.97
N VAL A 127 -3.63 6.97 12.64
CA VAL A 127 -4.37 6.81 11.39
C VAL A 127 -4.21 8.08 10.58
N TRP A 128 -3.81 7.98 9.32
CA TRP A 128 -3.66 9.15 8.46
C TRP A 128 -4.72 9.14 7.35
N PRO A 129 -5.55 10.20 7.25
CA PRO A 129 -6.59 10.30 6.22
C PRO A 129 -6.15 9.98 4.79
N HIS A 130 -4.96 10.46 4.40
CA HIS A 130 -4.43 10.23 3.05
C HIS A 130 -4.02 8.77 2.83
N ASP A 131 -3.49 8.11 3.85
CA ASP A 131 -3.09 6.71 3.80
C ASP A 131 -4.32 5.79 3.74
N VAL A 132 -5.36 6.11 4.53
CA VAL A 132 -6.67 5.45 4.44
C VAL A 132 -7.25 5.56 3.04
N ALA A 133 -7.23 6.76 2.44
CA ALA A 133 -7.73 6.98 1.09
C ALA A 133 -6.95 6.17 0.04
N LEU A 134 -5.61 6.09 0.16
CA LEU A 134 -4.77 5.28 -0.73
C LEU A 134 -5.05 3.79 -0.58
N CYS A 135 -5.17 3.30 0.66
CA CYS A 135 -5.52 1.92 0.94
C CYS A 135 -6.91 1.57 0.38
N ALA A 136 -7.93 2.39 0.62
CA ALA A 136 -9.27 2.18 0.10
C ALA A 136 -9.30 2.16 -1.44
N ALA A 137 -8.61 3.09 -2.10
CA ALA A 137 -8.49 3.10 -3.56
C ALA A 137 -7.72 1.87 -4.09
N GLY A 138 -6.70 1.41 -3.36
CA GLY A 138 -5.99 0.17 -3.65
C GLY A 138 -6.88 -1.07 -3.52
N MET A 139 -7.62 -1.18 -2.43
CA MET A 139 -8.58 -2.27 -2.20
C MET A 139 -9.66 -2.32 -3.30
N ALA A 140 -10.23 -1.16 -3.65
CA ALA A 140 -11.21 -1.06 -4.72
C ALA A 140 -10.66 -1.52 -6.08
N ARG A 141 -9.40 -1.18 -6.41
CA ARG A 141 -8.71 -1.65 -7.63
C ARG A 141 -8.64 -3.17 -7.73
N TYR A 142 -8.56 -3.87 -6.61
CA TYR A 142 -8.51 -5.33 -6.55
C TYR A 142 -9.86 -6.00 -6.23
N GLY A 143 -10.96 -5.23 -6.26
CA GLY A 143 -12.31 -5.75 -6.07
C GLY A 143 -12.77 -5.90 -4.63
N ALA A 144 -11.97 -5.51 -3.64
CA ALA A 144 -12.37 -5.47 -2.22
C ALA A 144 -13.21 -4.22 -1.93
N ARG A 145 -14.41 -4.16 -2.54
CA ARG A 145 -15.27 -2.96 -2.55
C ARG A 145 -15.91 -2.68 -1.19
N ASP A 146 -16.36 -3.71 -0.48
CA ASP A 146 -17.06 -3.53 0.80
C ASP A 146 -16.13 -2.89 1.84
N GLY A 147 -14.90 -3.39 1.96
CA GLY A 147 -13.87 -2.78 2.82
C GLY A 147 -13.51 -1.35 2.37
N ALA A 148 -13.44 -1.08 1.06
CA ALA A 148 -13.18 0.28 0.57
C ALA A 148 -14.31 1.26 0.92
N VAL A 149 -15.57 0.85 0.78
CA VAL A 149 -16.74 1.66 1.16
C VAL A 149 -16.74 1.93 2.65
N ARG A 150 -16.47 0.91 3.46
CA ARG A 150 -16.39 1.01 4.92
C ARG A 150 -15.32 2.02 5.36
N LEU A 151 -14.10 1.92 4.84
CA LEU A 151 -13.02 2.86 5.16
C LEU A 151 -13.33 4.31 4.74
N LEU A 152 -14.00 4.51 3.61
CA LEU A 152 -14.42 5.84 3.17
C LEU A 152 -15.55 6.40 4.06
N ALA A 153 -16.45 5.55 4.56
CA ALA A 153 -17.48 5.93 5.52
C ALA A 153 -16.84 6.36 6.85
N GLU A 154 -15.89 5.58 7.38
CA GLU A 154 -15.15 5.92 8.61
C GLU A 154 -14.36 7.22 8.45
N LEU A 155 -13.73 7.43 7.29
CA LEU A 155 -13.04 8.67 6.99
C LEU A 155 -14.00 9.87 6.96
N PHE A 156 -15.20 9.69 6.41
CA PHE A 156 -16.24 10.70 6.41
C PHE A 156 -16.75 10.98 7.83
N GLU A 157 -17.02 9.95 8.63
CA GLU A 157 -17.41 10.08 10.04
C GLU A 157 -16.34 10.83 10.84
N ALA A 158 -15.06 10.51 10.65
CA ALA A 158 -13.94 11.25 11.24
C ALA A 158 -13.99 12.74 10.84
N ALA A 159 -14.14 13.04 9.55
CA ALA A 159 -14.26 14.42 9.08
C ALA A 159 -15.43 15.15 9.75
N THR A 160 -16.60 14.51 9.89
CA THR A 160 -17.76 15.11 10.57
C THR A 160 -17.48 15.41 12.04
N HIS A 161 -16.77 14.51 12.74
CA HIS A 161 -16.37 14.71 14.14
C HIS A 161 -15.44 15.92 14.31
N PHE A 162 -14.58 16.18 13.34
CA PHE A 162 -13.63 17.30 13.34
C PHE A 162 -14.11 18.53 12.56
N GLY A 163 -15.44 18.71 12.40
CA GLY A 163 -16.00 19.92 11.78
C GLY A 163 -15.66 20.06 10.29
N MET A 164 -15.71 18.94 9.57
CA MET A 164 -15.35 18.81 8.14
C MET A 164 -13.89 19.12 7.82
N ARG A 165 -13.00 19.04 8.82
CA ARG A 165 -11.55 19.18 8.66
C ARG A 165 -10.88 17.89 9.11
N LEU A 166 -10.34 17.15 8.15
CA LEU A 166 -9.55 15.97 8.47
C LEU A 166 -8.25 16.40 9.15
N PRO A 167 -7.94 15.88 10.35
CA PRO A 167 -6.69 16.19 11.00
C PRO A 167 -5.54 15.45 10.30
N GLU A 168 -4.31 15.92 10.48
CA GLU A 168 -3.12 15.17 10.05
C GLU A 168 -2.98 13.86 10.86
N LEU A 169 -3.52 13.85 12.09
CA LEU A 169 -3.61 12.75 13.06
C LEU A 169 -5.03 12.64 13.66
#